data_AF-A0A961ELG5-F1
#
_entry.id   AF-A0A961ELG5-F1
#
_cell.length_a   1.000
_cell.length_b   1.000
_cell.length_c   1.000
_cell.angle_alpha   90.00
_cell.angle_beta   90.00
_cell.angle_gamma   90.00
#
_symmetry.space_group_name_H-M   'P 1'
#
loop_
_entity.id
_entity.type
_entity.pdbx_description
1 polymer ?
#
loop_
_entity_poly.entity_id
_entity_poly.type
_entity_poly.pdbx_seq_one_letter_code
_entity_poly.pdbx_strand_id
1 'polypeptide(L)'
;MTRDLDTEDASAGFDAMLERCLPALAEVTSLLRSGTAHDPVTIPWQGWSRRQDDYLLTRLVEIVVHSDDLAHSIGAPTPEFPSAAYDPVLHLLADLAAERHGQSALVSALTRRERMPGTISAF
;
A
#
# COMPACT_ATOMS: atom_id res chain seq x y z
N MET A 1 12.02 6.73 9.52
CA MET A 1 11.67 5.67 10.49
C MET A 1 12.93 4.86 10.70
N THR A 2 13.49 4.86 11.90
CA THR A 2 14.71 4.09 12.20
C THR A 2 14.26 2.68 12.60
N ARG A 3 14.99 1.65 12.17
CA ARG A 3 14.69 0.22 12.44
C ARG A 3 14.41 -0.09 13.91
N ASP A 4 14.97 0.72 14.81
CA ASP A 4 14.81 0.61 16.25
C ASP A 4 13.39 0.97 16.72
N LEU A 5 12.73 1.96 16.09
CA LEU A 5 11.35 2.34 16.42
C LEU A 5 10.36 1.26 16.00
N ASP A 6 10.55 0.67 14.82
CA ASP A 6 9.67 -0.40 14.31
C ASP A 6 9.75 -1.65 15.19
N THR A 7 10.95 -1.94 15.71
CA THR A 7 11.19 -3.05 16.63
C THR A 7 10.56 -2.79 18.00
N GLU A 8 10.68 -1.56 18.50
CA GLU A 8 10.05 -1.14 19.76
C GLU A 8 8.52 -1.22 19.66
N ASP A 9 7.93 -0.69 18.58
CA ASP A 9 6.49 -0.78 18.32
C ASP A 9 6.01 -2.23 18.18
N ALA A 10 6.77 -3.08 17.49
CA ALA A 10 6.44 -4.50 17.37
C ALA A 10 6.52 -5.23 18.73
N SER A 11 7.46 -4.85 19.60
CA SER A 11 7.65 -5.46 20.92
C SER A 11 6.49 -5.20 21.88
N ALA A 12 5.73 -4.13 21.67
CA ALA A 12 4.51 -3.84 22.44
C ALA A 12 3.37 -4.84 22.15
N GLY A 13 3.46 -5.58 21.03
CA GLY A 13 2.56 -6.68 20.73
C GLY A 13 1.24 -6.29 20.04
N PHE A 14 0.44 -7.32 19.76
CA PHE A 14 -0.77 -7.21 18.95
C PHE A 14 -1.87 -6.36 19.60
N ASP A 15 -2.12 -6.54 20.90
CA ASP A 15 -3.19 -5.81 21.60
C ASP A 15 -2.90 -4.30 21.62
N ALA A 16 -1.66 -3.91 21.88
CA ALA A 16 -1.23 -2.51 21.82
C ALA A 16 -1.40 -1.91 20.41
N MET A 17 -1.15 -2.71 19.35
CA MET A 17 -1.42 -2.28 17.98
C MET A 17 -2.92 -2.05 17.75
N LEU A 18 -3.79 -2.96 18.19
CA LEU A 18 -5.24 -2.80 18.08
C LEU A 18 -5.75 -1.56 18.82
N GLU A 19 -5.27 -1.33 20.04
CA GLU A 19 -5.62 -0.15 20.84
C GLU A 19 -5.29 1.16 20.13
N ARG A 20 -4.21 1.20 19.35
CA ARG A 20 -3.85 2.39 18.53
C ARG A 20 -4.63 2.47 17.23
N CYS A 21 -4.79 1.35 16.52
CA CYS A 21 -5.38 1.35 15.19
C CYS A 21 -6.90 1.52 15.19
N LEU A 22 -7.62 0.94 16.14
CA LEU A 22 -9.08 0.98 16.17
C LEU A 22 -9.64 2.41 16.30
N PRO A 23 -9.13 3.28 17.19
CA PRO A 23 -9.57 4.67 17.25
C PRO A 23 -9.25 5.45 15.97
N ALA A 24 -8.05 5.27 15.42
CA ALA A 24 -7.64 5.93 14.18
C ALA A 24 -8.53 5.52 12.99
N LEU A 25 -8.85 4.22 12.89
CA LEU A 25 -9.78 3.71 11.89
C LEU A 25 -11.17 4.34 12.05
N ALA A 26 -11.70 4.41 13.28
CA ALA A 26 -13.00 5.03 13.54
C ALA A 26 -13.02 6.52 13.15
N GLU A 27 -11.96 7.26 13.50
CA GLU A 27 -11.80 8.67 13.17
C GLU A 27 -11.74 8.92 11.66
N VAL A 28 -10.82 8.24 10.95
CA VAL A 28 -10.67 8.37 9.50
C VAL A 28 -11.97 8.01 8.80
N THR A 29 -12.63 6.94 9.24
CA THR A 29 -13.90 6.53 8.66
C THR A 29 -15.00 7.58 8.89
N SER A 30 -15.03 8.22 10.06
CA SER A 30 -15.94 9.34 10.32
C SER A 30 -15.66 10.52 9.39
N LEU A 31 -14.41 10.96 9.29
CA LEU A 31 -13.98 12.10 8.47
C LEU A 31 -14.33 11.91 6.98
N LEU A 32 -14.09 10.71 6.45
CA LEU A 32 -14.42 10.38 5.07
C LEU A 32 -15.93 10.35 4.84
N ARG A 33 -16.71 9.81 5.77
CA ARG A 33 -18.18 9.75 5.65
C ARG A 33 -18.85 11.10 5.81
N SER A 34 -18.34 11.98 6.67
CA SER A 34 -18.86 13.33 6.86
C SER A 34 -18.44 14.31 5.75
N GLY A 35 -17.48 13.94 4.90
CA GLY A 35 -16.91 14.84 3.89
C GLY A 35 -16.09 15.98 4.48
N THR A 36 -15.61 15.82 5.72
CA THR A 36 -14.79 16.84 6.42
C THR A 36 -13.30 16.52 6.41
N ALA A 37 -12.90 15.49 5.69
CA ALA A 37 -11.50 15.20 5.43
C ALA A 37 -10.84 16.36 4.65
N HIS A 38 -9.57 16.63 4.94
CA HIS A 38 -8.84 17.69 4.27
C HIS A 38 -8.57 17.34 2.80
N ASP A 39 -8.78 18.31 1.91
CA ASP A 39 -8.30 18.26 0.53
C ASP A 39 -7.69 19.63 0.14
N PRO A 40 -6.37 19.72 -0.10
CA PRO A 40 -5.40 18.62 -0.09
C PRO A 40 -4.99 18.17 1.33
N VAL A 41 -4.60 16.91 1.46
CA VAL A 41 -4.01 16.34 2.68
C VAL A 41 -2.56 16.79 2.81
N THR A 42 -2.24 17.48 3.90
CA THR A 42 -0.85 17.87 4.24
C THR A 42 -0.08 16.66 4.77
N ILE A 43 1.15 16.47 4.30
CA ILE A 43 2.08 15.43 4.74
C ILE A 43 3.29 16.12 5.39
N PRO A 44 3.21 16.46 6.71
CA PRO A 44 4.17 17.36 7.35
C PRO A 44 5.62 16.88 7.26
N TRP A 45 5.84 15.56 7.37
CA TRP A 45 7.18 14.96 7.34
C TRP A 45 7.79 14.88 5.93
N GLN A 46 7.04 15.18 4.88
CA GLN A 46 7.53 15.24 3.50
C GLN A 46 7.51 16.66 2.92
N GLY A 47 6.96 17.64 3.65
CA GLY A 47 7.00 19.06 3.26
C GLY A 47 6.07 19.45 2.11
N TRP A 48 5.05 18.64 1.83
CA TRP A 48 4.11 18.85 0.71
C TRP A 48 2.70 18.36 1.04
N SER A 49 1.74 18.70 0.20
CA SER A 49 0.35 18.24 0.27
C SER A 49 -0.02 17.45 -0.97
N ARG A 50 -0.95 16.49 -0.83
CA ARG A 50 -1.48 15.66 -1.91
C ARG A 50 -2.99 15.79 -1.97
N ARG A 51 -3.59 15.67 -3.16
CA ARG A 51 -5.05 15.54 -3.25
C ARG A 51 -5.49 14.35 -2.40
N GLN A 52 -6.67 14.45 -1.81
CA GLN A 52 -7.17 13.39 -0.93
C GLN A 52 -7.15 12.02 -1.61
N ASP A 53 -7.60 11.93 -2.87
CA ASP A 53 -7.64 10.68 -3.63
C ASP A 53 -6.25 10.09 -3.86
N ASP A 54 -5.27 10.95 -4.23
CA ASP A 54 -3.87 10.53 -4.40
C ASP A 54 -3.30 10.03 -3.07
N TYR A 55 -3.58 10.73 -1.97
CA TYR A 55 -3.14 10.33 -0.64
C TYR A 55 -3.73 8.98 -0.23
N LEU A 56 -5.03 8.77 -0.43
CA LEU A 56 -5.70 7.51 -0.12
C LEU A 56 -5.17 6.36 -1.01
N LEU A 57 -4.88 6.62 -2.28
CA LEU A 57 -4.25 5.63 -3.16
C LEU A 57 -2.90 5.17 -2.60
N THR A 58 -2.07 6.09 -2.07
CA THR A 58 -0.82 5.68 -1.39
C THR A 58 -1.08 4.75 -0.22
N ARG A 59 -2.12 5.01 0.59
CA ARG A 59 -2.47 4.16 1.74
C ARG A 59 -2.98 2.79 1.31
N LEU A 60 -3.72 2.71 0.19
CA LEU A 60 -4.13 1.44 -0.38
C LEU A 60 -2.93 0.60 -0.83
N VAL A 61 -1.94 1.21 -1.49
CA VAL A 61 -0.69 0.52 -1.88
C VAL A 61 0.00 -0.06 -0.66
N GLU A 62 0.22 0.74 0.39
CA GLU A 62 0.88 0.31 1.61
C GLU A 62 0.14 -0.86 2.27
N ILE A 63 -1.20 -0.79 2.37
CA ILE A 63 -2.00 -1.86 2.97
C ILE A 63 -1.91 -3.14 2.16
N VAL A 64 -2.11 -3.09 0.83
CA VAL A 64 -2.12 -4.28 -0.03
C VAL A 64 -0.74 -4.94 -0.09
N VAL A 65 0.31 -4.15 -0.35
CA VAL A 65 1.69 -4.67 -0.48
C VAL A 65 2.19 -5.21 0.85
N HIS A 66 2.05 -4.46 1.95
CA HIS A 66 2.58 -4.91 3.23
C HIS A 66 1.78 -6.05 3.86
N SER A 67 0.49 -6.18 3.53
CA SER A 67 -0.28 -7.36 3.95
C SER A 67 0.18 -8.63 3.21
N ASP A 68 0.51 -8.54 1.92
CA ASP A 68 1.10 -9.65 1.16
C ASP A 68 2.50 -10.01 1.68
N ASP A 69 3.36 -9.01 1.87
CA ASP A 69 4.71 -9.19 2.43
C ASP A 69 4.65 -9.84 3.83
N LEU A 70 3.74 -9.37 4.69
CA LEU A 70 3.57 -9.90 6.05
C LEU A 70 3.07 -11.35 6.01
N ALA A 71 2.04 -11.65 5.21
CA ALA A 71 1.49 -13.00 5.08
C ALA A 71 2.57 -13.97 4.59
N HIS A 72 3.34 -13.59 3.55
CA HIS A 72 4.46 -14.37 3.06
C HIS A 72 5.52 -14.60 4.14
N SER A 73 5.89 -13.56 4.88
CA SER A 73 6.94 -13.62 5.91
C SER A 73 6.62 -14.56 7.07
N ILE A 74 5.33 -14.76 7.38
CA ILE A 74 4.88 -15.65 8.46
C ILE A 74 4.31 -16.99 7.94
N GLY A 75 4.37 -17.24 6.63
CA GLY A 75 3.84 -18.46 6.01
C GLY A 75 2.31 -18.57 6.08
N ALA A 76 1.61 -17.45 6.16
CA ALA A 76 0.16 -17.37 6.13
C ALA A 76 -0.36 -17.12 4.69
N PRO A 77 -1.62 -17.51 4.37
CA PRO A 77 -2.23 -17.12 3.12
C PRO A 77 -2.44 -15.60 3.07
N THR A 78 -2.10 -14.97 1.94
CA THR A 78 -2.44 -13.56 1.68
C THR A 78 -3.96 -13.39 1.69
N PRO A 79 -4.50 -12.38 2.40
CA PRO A 79 -5.93 -12.13 2.40
C PRO A 79 -6.44 -11.69 1.02
N GLU A 80 -7.67 -12.06 0.68
CA GLU A 80 -8.35 -11.52 -0.50
C GLU A 80 -8.83 -10.08 -0.20
N PHE A 81 -8.41 -9.13 -1.04
CA PHE A 81 -8.82 -7.73 -0.92
C PHE A 81 -10.08 -7.44 -1.74
N PRO A 82 -10.97 -6.56 -1.28
CA PRO A 82 -12.06 -6.05 -2.11
C PRO A 82 -11.51 -5.39 -3.38
N SER A 83 -12.19 -5.54 -4.53
CA SER A 83 -11.76 -4.95 -5.81
C SER A 83 -11.56 -3.44 -5.74
N ALA A 84 -12.40 -2.74 -4.96
CA ALA A 84 -12.29 -1.31 -4.72
C ALA A 84 -10.97 -0.89 -4.05
N ALA A 85 -10.29 -1.80 -3.35
CA ALA A 85 -8.96 -1.59 -2.79
C ALA A 85 -7.86 -2.15 -3.70
N TYR A 86 -8.08 -3.31 -4.32
CA TYR A 86 -7.07 -4.01 -5.11
C TYR A 86 -6.84 -3.42 -6.50
N ASP A 87 -7.90 -3.13 -7.26
CA ASP A 87 -7.78 -2.72 -8.66
C ASP A 87 -6.98 -1.41 -8.83
N PRO A 88 -7.17 -0.37 -7.99
CA PRO A 88 -6.35 0.85 -8.08
C PRO A 88 -4.86 0.58 -7.82
N VAL A 89 -4.55 -0.33 -6.88
CA VAL A 89 -3.17 -0.71 -6.56
C VAL A 89 -2.57 -1.51 -7.71
N LEU A 90 -3.30 -2.49 -8.26
CA LEU A 90 -2.86 -3.26 -9.41
C LEU A 90 -2.53 -2.36 -10.60
N HIS A 91 -3.41 -1.41 -10.94
CA HIS A 91 -3.16 -0.47 -12.03
C HIS A 91 -1.92 0.39 -11.77
N LEU A 92 -1.78 0.95 -10.57
CA LEU A 92 -0.62 1.77 -10.22
C LEU A 92 0.69 0.98 -10.28
N LEU A 93 0.72 -0.24 -9.74
CA LEU A 93 1.92 -1.09 -9.79
C LEU A 93 2.27 -1.50 -11.23
N ALA A 94 1.26 -1.77 -12.06
CA ALA A 94 1.48 -2.06 -13.48
C ALA A 94 2.03 -0.84 -14.23
N ASP A 95 1.48 0.35 -13.99
CA ASP A 95 1.96 1.61 -14.57
C ASP A 95 3.42 1.90 -14.18
N LEU A 96 3.76 1.76 -12.89
CA LEU A 96 5.12 1.93 -12.38
C LEU A 96 6.10 0.91 -12.99
N ALA A 97 5.68 -0.36 -13.10
CA ALA A 97 6.50 -1.39 -13.73
C ALA A 97 6.70 -1.11 -15.23
N ALA A 98 5.67 -0.64 -15.94
CA ALA A 98 5.76 -0.26 -17.34
C ALA A 98 6.66 0.96 -17.56
N GLU A 99 6.59 1.96 -16.69
CA GLU A 99 7.46 3.14 -16.72
C GLU A 99 8.92 2.76 -16.51
N ARG A 100 9.19 1.86 -15.55
CA ARG A 100 10.55 1.45 -15.19
C ARG A 100 11.19 0.46 -16.17
N HIS A 101 10.41 -0.52 -16.65
CA HIS A 101 10.93 -1.65 -17.42
C HIS A 101 10.50 -1.65 -18.89
N GLY A 102 9.59 -0.76 -19.27
CA GLY A 102 9.02 -0.68 -20.61
C GLY A 102 7.82 -1.60 -20.81
N GLN A 103 6.83 -1.11 -21.55
CA GLN A 103 5.56 -1.81 -21.82
C GLN A 103 5.75 -3.21 -22.42
N SER A 104 6.66 -3.36 -23.38
CA SER A 104 6.93 -4.66 -24.03
C SER A 104 7.46 -5.71 -23.05
N ALA A 105 8.25 -5.29 -22.07
CA ALA A 105 8.79 -6.19 -21.04
C ALA A 105 7.68 -6.62 -20.08
N LEU A 106 6.83 -5.70 -19.63
CA LEU A 106 5.68 -6.00 -18.79
C LEU A 106 4.68 -6.94 -19.50
N VAL A 107 4.32 -6.65 -20.75
CA VAL A 107 3.44 -7.53 -21.55
C VAL A 107 4.06 -8.90 -21.72
N SER A 108 5.35 -8.99 -22.01
CA SER A 108 6.04 -10.29 -22.13
C SER A 108 5.99 -11.07 -20.82
N ALA A 109 6.22 -10.41 -19.69
CA ALA A 109 6.14 -11.05 -18.38
C ALA A 109 4.75 -11.57 -18.02
N LEU A 110 3.69 -10.82 -18.35
CA LEU A 110 2.30 -11.19 -18.05
C LEU A 110 1.72 -12.22 -19.02
N THR A 111 2.26 -12.34 -20.24
CA THR A 111 1.64 -13.17 -21.30
C THR A 111 2.48 -14.34 -21.78
N ARG A 112 3.82 -14.29 -21.66
CA ARG A 112 4.76 -15.23 -22.31
C ARG A 112 5.94 -15.57 -21.41
N ARG A 113 5.84 -16.70 -20.70
CA ARG A 113 6.91 -17.18 -19.81
C ARG A 113 8.26 -17.34 -20.51
N GLU A 114 8.27 -17.70 -21.80
CA GLU A 114 9.48 -17.89 -22.60
C GLU A 114 10.20 -16.59 -23.00
N ARG A 115 9.53 -15.45 -22.89
CA ARG A 115 10.10 -14.11 -23.14
C ARG A 115 10.13 -13.25 -21.87
N MET A 116 9.84 -13.86 -20.73
CA MET A 116 9.81 -13.17 -19.46
C MET A 116 11.23 -12.67 -19.14
N PRO A 117 11.42 -11.35 -18.94
CA PRO A 117 12.70 -10.84 -18.47
C PRO A 117 13.00 -11.43 -17.07
N GLY A 118 14.28 -11.44 -16.68
CA GLY A 118 14.70 -12.07 -15.43
C GLY A 118 14.00 -11.53 -14.17
N THR A 119 13.52 -10.28 -14.19
CA THR A 119 12.73 -9.68 -13.11
C THR A 119 11.84 -8.55 -13.65
N ILE A 120 10.61 -8.44 -13.14
CA ILE A 120 9.73 -7.26 -13.26
C ILE A 120 9.34 -6.85 -11.84
N SER A 121 9.58 -5.59 -11.50
CA SER A 121 9.19 -5.01 -10.21
C SER A 121 8.61 -3.62 -10.41
N ALA A 122 7.61 -3.25 -9.61
CA ALA A 122 7.17 -1.85 -9.52
C ALA A 122 8.14 -1.00 -8.68
N PHE A 123 8.87 -1.64 -7.76
CA PHE A 123 9.78 -1.02 -6.79
C PHE A 123 11.25 -1.15 -7.17
#